data_AF-A0A954LCF5-F1
#
_entry.id   AF-A0A954LCF5-F1
#
_cell.length_a   1.000
_cell.length_b   1.000
_cell.length_c   1.000
_cell.angle_alpha   90.00
_cell.angle_beta   90.00
_cell.angle_gamma   90.00
#
_symmetry.space_group_name_H-M   'P 1'
#
loop_
_entity.id
_entity.type
_entity.pdbx_description
1 polymer ?
#
loop_
_entity_poly.entity_id
_entity_poly.type
_entity_poly.pdbx_seq_one_letter_code
_entity_poly.pdbx_strand_id
1 'polypeptide(L)'
;MEMTDIRIDMSEDQSRVLAYATITLDNCFAVHDLKVTQHATRGLFVAMPARTITVRCPNCHGKVTVNDHFCTNCGTQLPEDLIPENRSHYADIARPVTPECRAKIEDRGSGR
;
A
#
# COMPACT_ATOMS: atom_id res chain seq x y z
N MET A 1 13.94 0.58 16.99
CA MET A 1 13.24 1.19 15.86
C MET A 1 12.73 2.55 16.28
N GLU A 2 13.43 3.55 15.79
CA GLU A 2 13.14 4.97 15.89
C GLU A 2 12.90 5.53 14.49
N MET A 3 11.93 6.44 14.35
CA MET A 3 11.72 7.18 13.12
C MET A 3 12.61 8.41 13.17
N THR A 4 13.66 8.43 12.36
CA THR A 4 14.72 9.44 12.45
C THR A 4 14.54 10.61 11.51
N ASP A 5 13.78 10.43 10.42
CA ASP A 5 13.36 11.51 9.52
C ASP A 5 11.96 11.21 8.97
N ILE A 6 11.15 12.24 8.78
CA ILE A 6 9.80 12.15 8.22
C ILE A 6 9.61 13.29 7.22
N ARG A 7 9.31 12.95 5.97
CA ARG A 7 9.02 13.91 4.90
C ARG A 7 7.59 13.73 4.44
N ILE A 8 6.87 14.83 4.26
CA ILE A 8 5.46 14.84 3.90
C ILE A 8 5.27 15.75 2.69
N ASP A 9 4.70 15.21 1.63
CA ASP A 9 4.31 15.91 0.42
C ASP A 9 2.78 15.93 0.34
N MET A 10 2.21 17.14 0.41
CA MET A 10 0.75 17.31 0.35
C MET A 10 0.23 16.91 -1.03
N SER A 11 -0.89 16.19 -1.05
CA SER A 11 -1.57 15.83 -2.28
C SER A 11 -2.36 17.04 -2.79
N GLU A 12 -2.18 17.40 -4.07
CA GLU A 12 -2.94 18.47 -4.71
C GLU A 12 -4.36 18.01 -5.10
N ASP A 13 -4.58 16.69 -5.18
CA ASP A 13 -5.87 16.10 -5.53
C ASP A 13 -6.88 16.19 -4.38
N GLN A 14 -8.15 16.50 -4.68
CA GLN A 14 -9.29 16.38 -3.74
C GLN A 14 -9.70 14.90 -3.51
N SER A 15 -8.75 13.98 -3.55
CA SER A 15 -8.97 12.56 -3.35
C SER A 15 -9.06 12.21 -1.87
N ARG A 16 -9.25 10.91 -1.56
CA ARG A 16 -9.18 10.41 -0.19
C ARG A 16 -7.76 10.46 0.41
N VAL A 17 -6.74 10.64 -0.43
CA VAL A 17 -5.34 10.80 -0.04
C VAL A 17 -5.06 12.28 0.15
N LEU A 18 -4.59 12.65 1.34
CA LEU A 18 -4.29 14.03 1.70
C LEU A 18 -2.80 14.35 1.55
N ALA A 19 -1.93 13.37 1.77
CA ALA A 19 -0.50 13.52 1.61
C ALA A 19 0.18 12.17 1.38
N TYR A 20 1.38 12.24 0.80
CA TYR A 20 2.33 11.14 0.75
C TYR A 20 3.42 11.39 1.79
N ALA A 21 3.86 10.33 2.44
CA ALA A 21 4.91 10.40 3.45
C ALA A 21 6.05 9.43 3.13
N THR A 22 7.26 9.88 3.43
CA THR A 22 8.46 9.04 3.48
C THR A 22 8.96 9.04 4.92
N ILE A 23 9.22 7.86 5.47
CA ILE A 23 9.81 7.70 6.81
C ILE A 23 11.20 7.08 6.70
N THR A 24 12.16 7.58 7.46
CA THR A 24 13.47 6.96 7.64
C THR A 24 13.54 6.33 9.03
N LEU A 25 13.97 5.07 9.06
CA LEU A 25 14.02 4.23 10.24
C LEU A 25 15.49 4.02 10.62
N ASP A 26 15.81 4.28 11.89
CA ASP A 26 17.13 4.08 12.49
C ASP A 26 18.29 4.66 11.64
N ASN A 27 18.06 5.78 10.93
CA ASN A 27 18.99 6.43 9.99
C ASN A 27 19.56 5.54 8.86
N CYS A 28 18.95 4.38 8.58
CA CYS A 28 19.54 3.40 7.68
C CYS A 28 18.54 2.84 6.64
N PHE A 29 17.24 3.01 6.84
CA PHE A 29 16.23 2.43 5.96
C PHE A 29 15.06 3.39 5.72
N ALA A 30 14.80 3.73 4.46
CA ALA A 30 13.69 4.60 4.09
C ALA A 30 12.52 3.79 3.51
N VAL A 31 11.29 4.15 3.91
CA VAL A 31 10.05 3.64 3.32
C VAL A 31 9.34 4.82 2.68
N HIS A 32 9.13 4.71 1.37
CA HIS A 32 8.44 5.72 0.55
C HIS A 32 6.97 5.33 0.33
N ASP A 33 6.21 6.27 -0.21
CA ASP A 33 4.82 6.09 -0.66
C ASP A 33 3.84 5.63 0.43
N LEU A 34 4.10 5.99 1.69
CA LEU A 34 3.06 5.92 2.72
C LEU A 34 1.99 6.97 2.38
N LYS A 35 0.71 6.63 2.55
CA LYS A 35 -0.39 7.54 2.22
C LYS A 35 -1.09 7.98 3.49
N VAL A 36 -1.15 9.28 3.74
CA VAL A 36 -2.00 9.86 4.78
C VAL A 36 -3.38 10.04 4.18
N THR A 37 -4.36 9.31 4.72
CA THR A 37 -5.71 9.26 4.15
C THR A 37 -6.76 9.54 5.21
N GLN A 38 -7.88 10.11 4.80
CA GLN A 38 -8.99 10.38 5.72
C GLN A 38 -10.12 9.38 5.49
N HIS A 39 -10.46 8.63 6.54
CA HIS A 39 -11.67 7.81 6.55
C HIS A 39 -12.81 8.55 7.26
N ALA A 40 -14.01 8.51 6.69
CA ALA A 40 -15.18 9.20 7.23
C ALA A 40 -15.50 8.84 8.70
N THR A 41 -15.29 7.58 9.09
CA THR A 41 -15.59 7.07 10.45
C THR A 41 -14.38 6.92 11.36
N ARG A 42 -13.17 6.78 10.79
CA ARG A 42 -11.95 6.43 11.53
C ARG A 42 -10.98 7.62 11.68
N GLY A 43 -11.30 8.75 11.05
CA GLY A 43 -10.41 9.90 10.99
C GLY A 43 -9.21 9.66 10.07
N LEU A 44 -8.13 10.41 10.32
CA LEU A 44 -6.88 10.27 9.60
C LEU A 44 -6.16 8.98 9.99
N PHE A 45 -5.66 8.25 8.99
CA PHE A 45 -4.82 7.07 9.18
C PHE A 45 -3.76 6.97 8.08
N VAL A 46 -2.69 6.24 8.37
CA VAL A 46 -1.58 6.01 7.42
C VAL A 46 -1.77 4.65 6.75
N ALA A 47 -1.97 4.66 5.44
CA ALA A 47 -1.92 3.46 4.63
C ALA A 47 -0.48 3.18 4.20
N MET A 48 -0.07 1.93 4.35
CA MET A 48 1.26 1.47 3.97
C MET A 48 1.42 1.44 2.43
N PRO A 49 2.66 1.54 1.91
CA PRO A 49 2.90 1.34 0.49
C PRO A 49 2.47 -0.07 0.09
N ALA A 50 1.68 -0.17 -0.97
CA ALA A 50 1.10 -1.43 -1.41
C ALA A 50 1.32 -1.64 -2.91
N ARG A 51 1.43 -2.91 -3.31
CA ARG A 51 1.51 -3.34 -4.71
C ARG A 51 0.29 -4.16 -5.08
N THR A 52 -0.13 -4.06 -6.33
CA THR A 52 -1.12 -4.97 -6.90
C THR A 52 -0.54 -6.38 -6.94
N ILE A 53 -1.34 -7.37 -6.53
CA ILE A 53 -0.95 -8.77 -6.65
C ILE A 53 -0.99 -9.17 -8.12
N THR A 54 0.03 -9.91 -8.55
CA THR A 54 0.13 -10.44 -9.90
C THR A 54 0.24 -11.96 -9.83
N VAL A 55 -0.34 -12.62 -10.83
CA VAL A 55 -0.30 -14.07 -11.02
C VAL A 55 0.27 -14.39 -12.40
N ARG A 56 0.50 -15.68 -12.67
CA ARG A 56 0.98 -16.15 -13.97
C ARG A 56 -0.20 -16.56 -14.83
N CYS A 57 -0.26 -16.04 -16.05
CA CYS A 57 -1.26 -16.47 -17.03
C CYS A 57 -1.15 -17.99 -17.26
N PRO A 58 -2.28 -18.74 -17.26
CA PRO A 58 -2.25 -20.19 -17.46
C PRO A 58 -1.82 -20.60 -18.88
N ASN A 59 -1.97 -19.69 -19.87
CA ASN A 59 -1.62 -19.98 -21.26
C ASN A 59 -0.17 -19.59 -21.62
N CYS A 60 0.22 -18.33 -21.39
CA CYS A 60 1.55 -17.83 -21.81
C CYS A 60 2.55 -17.61 -20.67
N HIS A 61 2.14 -17.79 -19.41
CA HIS A 61 2.96 -17.51 -18.21
C HIS A 61 3.45 -16.06 -18.04
N GLY A 62 2.90 -15.13 -18.83
CA GLY A 62 3.05 -13.70 -18.61
C GLY A 62 2.52 -13.27 -17.23
N LYS A 63 3.04 -12.16 -16.70
CA LYS A 63 2.53 -11.56 -15.47
C LYS A 63 1.20 -10.88 -15.80
N VAL A 64 0.15 -11.22 -15.05
CA VAL A 64 -1.16 -10.58 -15.16
C VAL A 64 -1.60 -10.09 -13.79
N THR A 65 -2.36 -8.99 -13.74
CA THR A 65 -2.93 -8.56 -12.48
C THR A 65 -4.16 -9.42 -12.18
N VAL A 66 -4.45 -9.58 -10.91
CA VAL A 66 -5.51 -10.47 -10.45
C VAL A 66 -6.92 -10.04 -10.82
N ASN A 67 -7.11 -8.77 -11.21
CA ASN A 67 -8.39 -8.21 -11.62
C ASN A 67 -8.57 -8.18 -13.15
N ASP A 68 -7.57 -8.60 -13.92
CA ASP A 68 -7.65 -8.55 -15.37
C ASP A 68 -8.57 -9.67 -15.88
N HIS A 69 -9.50 -9.32 -16.78
CA HIS A 69 -10.31 -10.32 -17.49
C HIS A 69 -9.56 -10.97 -18.66
N PHE A 70 -8.52 -10.32 -19.18
CA PHE A 70 -7.72 -10.79 -20.30
C PHE A 70 -6.23 -10.61 -20.03
N CYS A 71 -5.42 -11.56 -20.48
CA CYS A 71 -3.97 -11.46 -20.39
C CYS A 71 -3.45 -10.35 -21.32
N THR A 72 -2.74 -9.36 -20.76
CA THR A 72 -2.12 -8.26 -21.51
C THR A 72 -0.98 -8.68 -22.43
N ASN A 73 -0.47 -9.91 -22.29
CA ASN A 73 0.62 -10.44 -23.11
C ASN A 73 0.14 -11.31 -24.28
N CYS A 74 -0.87 -12.18 -24.08
CA CYS A 74 -1.34 -13.12 -25.11
C CYS A 74 -2.83 -13.03 -25.46
N GLY A 75 -3.60 -12.17 -24.79
CA GLY A 75 -5.02 -11.96 -25.05
C GLY A 75 -5.96 -13.06 -24.54
N THR A 76 -5.46 -14.13 -23.92
CA THR A 76 -6.31 -15.19 -23.36
C THR A 76 -7.21 -14.67 -22.26
N GLN A 77 -8.48 -15.07 -22.28
CA GLN A 77 -9.43 -14.80 -21.20
C GLN A 77 -8.97 -15.51 -19.92
N LEU A 78 -8.86 -14.74 -18.84
CA LEU A 78 -8.42 -15.23 -17.54
C LEU A 78 -9.62 -15.81 -16.76
N PRO A 79 -9.42 -16.86 -15.95
CA PRO A 79 -10.48 -17.39 -15.10
C PRO A 79 -10.90 -16.34 -14.06
N GLU A 80 -12.18 -16.29 -13.69
CA GLU A 80 -12.69 -15.29 -12.73
C GLU A 80 -12.06 -15.46 -11.33
N ASP A 81 -11.71 -16.69 -10.93
CA ASP A 81 -11.20 -17.01 -9.60
C ASP A 81 -9.66 -17.07 -9.54
N LEU A 82 -8.96 -16.05 -10.06
CA LEU A 82 -7.50 -15.99 -9.92
C LEU A 82 -7.04 -15.74 -8.47
N ILE A 83 -7.93 -15.32 -7.60
CA ILE A 83 -7.65 -15.05 -6.19
C ILE A 83 -8.58 -15.91 -5.32
N PRO A 84 -8.05 -16.63 -4.32
CA PRO A 84 -8.88 -17.27 -3.32
C PRO A 84 -9.79 -16.25 -2.61
N GLU A 85 -11.05 -16.60 -2.43
CA GLU A 85 -11.95 -15.92 -1.50
C GLU A 85 -11.18 -15.63 -0.20
N ASN A 86 -11.14 -14.36 0.23
CA ASN A 86 -10.41 -13.83 1.39
C ASN A 86 -9.00 -13.25 1.17
N ARG A 87 -8.47 -13.12 -0.06
CA ARG A 87 -7.25 -12.35 -0.29
C ARG A 87 -7.52 -10.99 -0.95
N SER A 88 -6.93 -9.94 -0.38
CA SER A 88 -6.92 -8.60 -0.97
C SER A 88 -6.19 -8.60 -2.32
N HIS A 89 -6.64 -7.77 -3.26
CA HIS A 89 -5.98 -7.58 -4.56
C HIS A 89 -4.68 -6.78 -4.45
N TYR A 90 -4.45 -6.18 -3.28
CA TYR A 90 -3.28 -5.42 -2.92
C TYR A 90 -2.59 -6.07 -1.72
N ALA A 91 -1.27 -6.06 -1.75
CA ALA A 91 -0.44 -6.46 -0.61
C ALA A 91 0.51 -5.33 -0.24
N ASP A 92 0.60 -5.04 1.05
CA ASP A 92 1.58 -4.10 1.57
C ASP A 92 3.00 -4.57 1.23
N ILE A 93 3.83 -3.65 0.75
CA ILE A 93 5.26 -3.85 0.48
C ILE A 93 6.03 -3.81 1.81
N ALA A 94 5.70 -2.83 2.65
CA ALA A 94 6.22 -2.69 3.99
C ALA A 94 5.05 -2.56 4.97
N ARG A 95 5.12 -3.22 6.12
CA ARG A 95 4.08 -3.12 7.15
C ARG A 95 4.67 -3.28 8.55
N PRO A 96 4.11 -2.59 9.56
CA PRO A 96 4.48 -2.85 10.94
C PRO A 96 4.09 -4.27 11.33
N VAL A 97 5.02 -4.99 11.98
CA VAL A 97 4.78 -6.35 12.47
C VAL A 97 3.95 -6.33 13.75
N THR A 98 4.18 -5.33 14.60
CA THR A 98 3.52 -5.24 15.91
C THR A 98 2.57 -4.03 16.00
N PRO A 99 1.51 -4.10 16.84
CA PRO A 99 0.60 -2.98 17.05
C PRO A 99 1.29 -1.72 17.59
N GLU A 100 2.35 -1.87 18.40
CA GLU A 100 3.09 -0.75 18.96
C GLU A 100 3.86 0.00 17.86
N CYS A 101 4.45 -0.73 16.90
CA CYS A 101 5.10 -0.13 15.75
C CYS A 101 4.10 0.58 14.85
N ARG A 102 2.93 -0.01 14.62
CA ARG A 102 1.82 0.64 13.91
C ARG A 102 1.42 1.94 14.60
N ALA A 103 1.18 1.87 15.91
CA ALA A 103 0.80 3.02 16.70
C ALA A 103 1.83 4.12 16.58
N LYS A 104 3.14 3.82 16.65
CA LYS A 104 4.19 4.84 16.44
C LYS A 104 4.15 5.51 15.07
N ILE A 105 3.90 4.75 13.99
CA ILE A 105 3.84 5.31 12.63
C ILE A 105 2.58 6.15 12.43
N GLU A 106 1.45 5.73 13.01
CA GLU A 106 0.18 6.45 12.96
C GLU A 106 0.06 7.53 14.05
N ASP A 107 1.00 7.56 15.00
CA ASP A 107 0.94 8.46 16.14
C ASP A 107 0.99 9.87 15.61
N ARG A 108 -0.08 10.60 15.89
CA ARG A 108 -0.08 12.04 15.76
C ARG A 108 0.85 12.50 16.86
N GLY A 109 2.16 12.53 16.57
CA GLY A 109 3.15 13.12 17.46
C GLY A 109 2.50 14.34 18.05
N SER A 110 2.33 14.33 19.38
CA SER A 110 1.53 15.29 20.12
C SER A 110 2.13 16.69 19.96
N GLY A 111 1.91 17.27 18.79
CA GLY A 111 2.24 18.62 18.41
C GLY A 111 1.18 19.47 19.07
N ARG A 112 1.59 20.07 20.19
CA ARG A 112 1.13 21.41 20.53
C ARG A 112 1.37 22.36 19.37
#